data_AF-A0A4Y7PF06-F1
#
_entry.id   AF-A0A4Y7PF06-F1
#
_cell.length_a   1.000
_cell.length_b   1.000
_cell.length_c   1.000
_cell.angle_alpha   90.00
_cell.angle_beta   90.00
_cell.angle_gamma   90.00
#
_symmetry.space_group_name_H-M   'P 1'
#
loop_
_entity.id
_entity.type
_entity.pdbx_description
1 polymer ?
#
loop_
_entity_poly.entity_id
_entity_poly.type
_entity_poly.pdbx_seq_one_letter_code
_entity_poly.pdbx_strand_id
1 'polypeptide(L)'
;MSLVRSFHSHRSAKYHPYYRQLPVIRQVESAQTTQERYIASHDPPAALLEQLHRELRQAEREGKLLTYDVDQQRWTEWFRPMHNFKSGPREMAAQGFKKLPDSALPLCPHAANLFRTRSTCIMQPHRQTVQGVTEWRFRNKEHNCMFSMRIPHVEQKKKQWILAEDFNIDAQDVEPVASTFSNV
;
A
#
# COMPACT_ATOMS: atom_id res chain seq x y z
N MET A 1 42.60 60.21 -41.57
CA MET A 1 43.10 59.00 -40.86
C MET A 1 42.51 58.99 -39.45
N SER A 2 41.80 57.91 -39.11
CA SER A 2 41.51 57.35 -37.78
C SER A 2 41.45 58.26 -36.54
N LEU A 3 40.31 58.31 -35.83
CA LEU A 3 40.07 57.44 -34.67
C LEU A 3 38.68 57.69 -34.03
N VAL A 4 38.11 56.56 -33.63
CA VAL A 4 36.82 56.34 -32.97
C VAL A 4 36.89 56.78 -31.50
N ARG A 5 35.77 57.25 -30.94
CA ARG A 5 35.34 56.89 -29.56
C ARG A 5 33.86 57.19 -29.33
N SER A 6 33.12 56.09 -29.13
CA SER A 6 31.78 56.03 -28.53
C SER A 6 31.76 56.56 -27.09
N PHE A 7 30.60 56.99 -26.59
CA PHE A 7 29.95 56.40 -25.40
C PHE A 7 28.51 56.95 -25.20
N HIS A 8 27.58 55.98 -25.11
CA HIS A 8 26.34 55.88 -24.32
C HIS A 8 25.26 56.98 -24.35
N SER A 9 24.02 56.56 -24.64
CA SER A 9 22.92 56.60 -23.64
C SER A 9 21.68 55.82 -24.11
N HIS A 10 21.27 54.85 -23.29
CA HIS A 10 19.90 54.43 -22.95
C HIS A 10 18.74 54.68 -23.94
N ARG A 11 17.91 53.65 -24.22
CA ARG A 11 16.76 53.19 -23.39
C ARG A 11 15.86 52.18 -24.14
N SER A 12 15.47 51.16 -23.39
CA SER A 12 14.14 50.53 -23.31
C SER A 12 13.55 49.74 -24.49
N ALA A 13 13.38 48.43 -24.20
CA ALA A 13 12.15 47.63 -24.30
C ALA A 13 11.29 47.77 -25.57
N LYS A 14 10.92 46.69 -26.27
CA LYS A 14 10.13 45.57 -25.73
C LYS A 14 10.23 44.39 -26.70
N TYR A 15 10.83 43.28 -26.28
CA TYR A 15 10.50 41.96 -26.82
C TYR A 15 9.40 41.39 -25.94
N HIS A 16 8.21 41.19 -26.51
CA HIS A 16 7.16 40.39 -25.88
C HIS A 16 6.68 39.38 -26.93
N PRO A 17 7.25 38.16 -26.97
CA PRO A 17 6.64 37.10 -27.74
C PRO A 17 5.34 36.70 -27.03
N TYR A 18 4.25 36.74 -27.77
CA TYR A 18 2.99 36.09 -27.42
C TYR A 18 3.22 34.58 -27.28
N TYR A 19 3.59 34.13 -26.08
CA TYR A 19 3.32 32.75 -25.68
C TYR A 19 2.02 32.77 -24.88
N ARG A 20 0.92 32.56 -25.61
CA ARG A 20 -0.36 32.15 -25.03
C ARG A 20 -0.17 30.69 -24.55
N GLN A 21 0.40 30.52 -23.37
CA GLN A 21 0.39 29.22 -22.71
C GLN A 21 -0.97 28.99 -22.03
N LEU A 22 -1.44 27.74 -22.16
CA LEU A 22 -2.57 27.05 -21.49
C LEU A 22 -3.92 27.15 -22.23
N PRO A 23 -4.50 25.98 -22.60
CA PRO A 23 -5.06 25.06 -21.60
C PRO A 23 -4.74 23.59 -21.90
N VAL A 24 -3.63 23.06 -21.39
CA VAL A 24 -3.38 21.60 -21.40
C VAL A 24 -3.80 20.96 -20.06
N ILE A 25 -3.89 21.75 -18.99
CA ILE A 25 -4.14 21.23 -17.62
C ILE A 25 -5.60 20.78 -17.42
N ARG A 26 -6.59 21.50 -17.99
CA ARG A 26 -8.02 21.15 -17.81
C ARG A 26 -8.48 19.87 -18.51
N GLN A 27 -7.82 19.47 -19.60
CA GLN A 27 -8.21 18.28 -20.35
C GLN A 27 -7.65 16.98 -19.75
N VAL A 28 -6.49 17.05 -19.09
CA VAL A 28 -5.87 15.88 -18.43
C VAL A 28 -6.64 15.52 -17.16
N GLU A 29 -7.05 16.51 -16.36
CA GLU A 29 -7.86 16.28 -15.16
C GLU A 29 -9.27 15.74 -15.48
N SER A 30 -9.89 16.22 -16.57
CA SER A 30 -11.20 15.73 -17.00
C SER A 30 -11.14 14.31 -17.58
N ALA A 31 -10.05 13.96 -18.28
CA ALA A 31 -9.83 12.60 -18.79
C ALA A 31 -9.53 11.60 -17.66
N GLN A 32 -8.68 11.97 -16.70
CA GLN A 32 -8.38 11.13 -15.52
C GLN A 32 -9.63 10.86 -14.68
N THR A 33 -10.43 11.89 -14.40
CA THR A 33 -11.70 11.72 -13.66
C THR A 33 -12.73 10.91 -14.44
N THR A 34 -12.72 10.96 -15.78
CA THR A 34 -13.60 10.13 -16.62
C THR A 34 -13.18 8.66 -16.58
N GLN A 35 -11.88 8.38 -16.68
CA GLN A 35 -11.34 7.03 -16.58
C GLN A 35 -11.57 6.43 -15.18
N GLU A 36 -11.36 7.20 -14.11
CA GLU A 36 -11.62 6.76 -12.73
C GLU A 36 -13.10 6.41 -12.51
N ARG A 37 -14.03 7.22 -13.03
CA ARG A 37 -15.47 6.91 -12.99
C ARG A 37 -15.81 5.65 -13.77
N TYR A 38 -15.21 5.46 -14.94
CA TYR A 38 -15.38 4.25 -15.74
C TYR A 38 -14.84 3.02 -15.02
N ILE A 39 -13.66 3.10 -14.39
CA ILE A 39 -13.14 1.98 -13.58
C ILE A 39 -14.10 1.71 -12.43
N ALA A 40 -14.52 2.74 -11.69
CA ALA A 40 -15.42 2.59 -10.56
C ALA A 40 -16.78 1.99 -10.92
N SER A 41 -17.30 2.20 -12.14
CA SER A 41 -18.56 1.59 -12.57
C SER A 41 -18.46 0.06 -12.77
N HIS A 42 -17.26 -0.51 -12.72
CA HIS A 42 -16.99 -1.94 -12.79
C HIS A 42 -16.54 -2.52 -11.44
N ASP A 43 -16.57 -1.72 -10.38
CA ASP A 43 -16.41 -2.25 -9.02
C ASP A 43 -17.60 -3.18 -8.68
N PRO A 44 -17.42 -4.08 -7.69
CA PRO A 44 -18.53 -4.91 -7.24
C PRO A 44 -19.76 -4.07 -6.90
N PRO A 45 -20.99 -4.60 -7.10
CA PRO A 45 -22.22 -3.85 -6.86
C PRO A 45 -22.24 -3.23 -5.46
N ALA A 46 -22.77 -2.01 -5.32
CA ALA A 46 -22.80 -1.30 -4.05
C ALA A 46 -23.42 -2.12 -2.91
N ALA A 47 -24.50 -2.86 -3.18
CA ALA A 47 -25.12 -3.75 -2.20
C ALA A 47 -24.17 -4.84 -1.67
N LEU A 48 -23.32 -5.40 -2.54
CA LEU A 48 -22.30 -6.38 -2.16
C LEU A 48 -21.18 -5.71 -1.35
N LEU A 49 -20.72 -4.53 -1.76
CA LEU A 49 -19.69 -3.79 -1.01
C LEU A 49 -20.18 -3.43 0.40
N GLU A 50 -21.44 -3.02 0.56
CA GLU A 50 -22.04 -2.78 1.87
C GLU A 50 -22.14 -4.03 2.73
N GLN A 51 -22.53 -5.17 2.13
CA GLN A 51 -22.54 -6.47 2.82
C GLN A 51 -21.14 -6.85 3.30
N LEU A 52 -20.16 -6.85 2.41
CA LEU A 52 -18.77 -7.16 2.72
C LEU A 52 -18.21 -6.22 3.78
N HIS A 53 -18.62 -4.95 3.77
CA HIS A 53 -18.20 -4.00 4.79
C HIS A 53 -18.77 -4.38 6.16
N ARG A 54 -20.05 -4.74 6.26
CA ARG A 54 -20.66 -5.23 7.51
C ARG A 54 -19.96 -6.49 8.04
N GLU A 55 -19.65 -7.43 7.16
CA GLU A 55 -18.93 -8.66 7.49
C GLU A 55 -17.52 -8.37 8.03
N LEU A 56 -16.78 -7.47 7.36
CA LEU A 56 -15.46 -7.05 7.81
C LEU A 56 -15.50 -6.39 9.21
N ARG A 57 -16.50 -5.55 9.48
CA ARG A 57 -16.70 -4.93 10.79
C ARG A 57 -17.02 -5.97 11.87
N GLN A 58 -17.76 -7.02 11.52
CA GLN A 58 -18.04 -8.11 12.46
C GLN A 58 -16.78 -8.92 12.75
N ALA A 59 -16.02 -9.31 11.74
CA ALA A 59 -14.75 -10.02 11.90
C ALA A 59 -13.72 -9.22 12.73
N GLU A 60 -13.67 -7.90 12.55
CA GLU A 60 -12.80 -7.02 13.34
C GLU A 60 -13.14 -7.06 14.84
N ARG A 61 -14.42 -7.18 15.21
CA ARG A 61 -14.86 -7.35 16.60
C ARG A 61 -14.44 -8.70 17.16
N GLU A 62 -14.42 -9.73 16.31
CA GLU A 62 -13.96 -11.09 16.63
C GLU A 62 -12.42 -11.22 16.64
N GLY A 63 -11.69 -10.15 16.29
CA GLY A 63 -10.23 -10.17 16.21
C GLY A 63 -9.69 -10.94 15.00
N LYS A 64 -10.54 -11.28 14.04
CA LYS A 64 -10.14 -11.98 12.81
C LYS A 64 -9.55 -11.02 11.80
N LEU A 65 -8.59 -11.53 11.03
CA LEU A 65 -8.04 -10.84 9.86
C LEU A 65 -8.59 -11.49 8.61
N LEU A 66 -9.07 -10.68 7.67
CA LEU A 66 -9.62 -11.13 6.40
C LEU A 66 -8.84 -10.57 5.21
N THR A 67 -8.86 -11.34 4.12
CA THR A 67 -8.48 -10.90 2.78
C THR A 67 -9.60 -11.26 1.81
N TYR A 68 -9.76 -10.47 0.75
CA TYR A 68 -10.75 -10.79 -0.26
C TYR A 68 -10.22 -11.86 -1.23
N ASP A 69 -10.94 -12.96 -1.35
CA ASP A 69 -10.71 -13.97 -2.38
C ASP A 69 -11.43 -13.53 -3.67
N VAL A 70 -10.64 -13.22 -4.69
CA VAL A 70 -11.15 -12.72 -5.98
C VAL A 70 -11.92 -13.81 -6.74
N ASP A 71 -11.49 -15.06 -6.63
CA ASP A 71 -12.08 -16.18 -7.38
C ASP A 71 -13.41 -16.61 -6.76
N GLN A 72 -13.47 -16.61 -5.42
CA GLN A 72 -14.68 -16.96 -4.66
C GLN A 72 -15.59 -15.75 -4.38
N GLN A 73 -15.13 -14.53 -4.68
CA GLN A 73 -15.82 -13.27 -4.43
C GLN A 73 -16.34 -13.11 -3.00
N ARG A 74 -15.52 -13.48 -2.02
CA ARG A 74 -15.89 -13.43 -0.60
C ARG A 74 -14.69 -13.14 0.28
N TRP A 75 -14.97 -12.78 1.53
CA TRP A 75 -13.94 -12.76 2.56
C TRP A 75 -13.45 -14.17 2.86
N THR A 76 -12.13 -14.32 2.94
CA THR A 76 -11.46 -15.48 3.50
C THR A 76 -10.52 -15.04 4.62
N GLU A 77 -10.17 -15.97 5.50
CA GLU A 77 -9.26 -15.69 6.59
C GLU A 77 -7.86 -15.38 6.06
N TRP A 78 -7.30 -14.26 6.52
CA TRP A 78 -5.92 -13.91 6.26
C TRP A 78 -5.09 -14.26 7.48
N PHE A 79 -4.26 -15.30 7.34
CA PHE A 79 -3.38 -15.72 8.43
C PHE A 79 -2.19 -14.78 8.53
N ARG A 80 -1.95 -14.29 9.74
CA ARG A 80 -0.78 -13.48 10.04
C ARG A 80 0.49 -14.29 9.73
N PRO A 81 1.43 -13.74 8.95
CA PRO A 81 2.69 -14.41 8.66
C PRO A 81 3.47 -14.76 9.92
N MET A 82 4.01 -15.96 9.93
CA MET A 82 4.89 -16.47 10.98
C MET A 82 6.34 -16.29 10.55
N HIS A 83 7.20 -15.93 11.50
CA HIS A 83 8.64 -15.92 11.32
C HIS A 83 9.29 -16.96 12.23
N ASN A 84 10.23 -17.71 11.70
CA ASN A 84 10.94 -18.75 12.44
C ASN A 84 12.11 -18.15 13.18
N PHE A 85 12.03 -18.11 14.51
CA PHE A 85 13.16 -17.74 15.37
C PHE A 85 13.82 -19.00 15.94
N LYS A 86 15.05 -18.86 16.47
CA LYS A 86 15.72 -19.95 17.22
C LYS A 86 14.89 -20.46 18.40
N SER A 87 14.02 -19.62 18.97
CA SER A 87 13.10 -19.95 20.07
C SER A 87 11.74 -20.49 19.61
N GLY A 88 11.54 -20.69 18.31
CA GLY A 88 10.31 -21.18 17.70
C GLY A 88 9.62 -20.15 16.79
N PRO A 89 8.58 -20.58 16.04
CA PRO A 89 7.82 -19.71 15.15
C PRO A 89 7.02 -18.67 15.96
N ARG A 90 7.01 -17.43 15.50
CA ARG A 90 6.25 -16.33 16.10
C ARG A 90 5.53 -15.52 15.05
N GLU A 91 4.36 -15.03 15.42
CA GLU A 91 3.59 -14.09 14.63
C GLU A 91 4.37 -12.80 14.37
N MET A 92 4.36 -12.35 13.12
CA MET A 92 5.00 -11.11 12.74
C MET A 92 4.23 -9.90 13.29
N ALA A 93 4.96 -8.95 13.88
CA ALA A 93 4.40 -7.68 14.32
C ALA A 93 3.99 -6.82 13.10
N ALA A 94 3.00 -5.93 13.28
CA ALA A 94 2.46 -5.10 12.20
C ALA A 94 3.52 -4.24 11.47
N GLN A 95 4.55 -3.80 12.19
CA GLN A 95 5.68 -3.05 11.61
C GLN A 95 6.51 -3.89 10.61
N GLY A 96 6.57 -5.20 10.80
CA GLY A 96 7.29 -6.13 9.94
C GLY A 96 6.60 -6.37 8.60
N PHE A 97 5.29 -6.12 8.49
CA PHE A 97 4.51 -6.38 7.27
C PHE A 97 4.99 -5.58 6.06
N LYS A 98 5.69 -4.46 6.26
CA LYS A 98 6.31 -3.68 5.18
C LYS A 98 7.40 -4.45 4.40
N LYS A 99 7.86 -5.58 4.93
CA LYS A 99 8.89 -6.42 4.31
C LYS A 99 8.31 -7.62 3.57
N LEU A 100 6.99 -7.80 3.66
CA LEU A 100 6.30 -8.85 2.93
C LEU A 100 6.12 -8.44 1.48
N PRO A 101 6.15 -9.40 0.54
CA PRO A 101 5.74 -9.12 -0.81
C PRO A 101 4.27 -8.69 -0.81
N ASP A 102 3.97 -7.75 -1.69
CA ASP A 102 2.64 -7.16 -1.89
C ASP A 102 1.53 -8.21 -2.07
N SER A 103 1.80 -9.30 -2.78
CA SER A 103 0.84 -10.40 -2.99
C SER A 103 0.45 -11.16 -1.72
N ALA A 104 1.21 -11.04 -0.63
CA ALA A 104 0.93 -11.67 0.65
C ALA A 104 0.09 -10.78 1.59
N LEU A 105 -0.10 -9.49 1.26
CA LEU A 105 -0.92 -8.57 2.03
C LEU A 105 -2.41 -8.71 1.66
N PRO A 106 -3.34 -8.38 2.57
CA PRO A 106 -4.75 -8.59 2.32
C PRO A 106 -5.27 -7.68 1.19
N LEU A 107 -6.17 -8.22 0.39
CA LEU A 107 -6.85 -7.50 -0.70
C LEU A 107 -8.19 -6.92 -0.25
N CYS A 108 -8.57 -5.79 -0.82
CA CYS A 108 -9.94 -5.26 -0.73
C CYS A 108 -10.86 -5.83 -1.84
N PRO A 109 -12.19 -5.74 -1.69
CA PRO A 109 -13.14 -6.30 -2.67
C PRO A 109 -13.04 -5.72 -4.08
N HIS A 110 -12.50 -4.50 -4.23
CA HIS A 110 -12.26 -3.90 -5.54
C HIS A 110 -11.27 -4.69 -6.41
N ALA A 111 -10.51 -5.65 -5.83
CA ALA A 111 -9.66 -6.56 -6.59
C ALA A 111 -10.42 -7.46 -7.58
N ALA A 112 -11.75 -7.59 -7.45
CA ALA A 112 -12.61 -8.26 -8.43
C ALA A 112 -12.86 -7.42 -9.70
N ASN A 113 -12.54 -6.13 -9.69
CA ASN A 113 -12.65 -5.28 -10.87
C ASN A 113 -11.46 -5.54 -11.81
N LEU A 114 -11.74 -6.08 -13.00
CA LEU A 114 -10.72 -6.42 -14.01
C LEU A 114 -9.93 -5.21 -14.53
N PHE A 115 -10.46 -3.99 -14.37
CA PHE A 115 -9.77 -2.76 -14.76
C PHE A 115 -8.80 -2.26 -13.67
N ARG A 116 -8.80 -2.89 -12.49
CA ARG A 116 -7.85 -2.63 -11.41
C ARG A 116 -6.77 -3.69 -11.38
N THR A 117 -5.56 -3.29 -11.05
CA THR A 117 -4.50 -4.26 -10.77
C THR A 117 -4.63 -4.77 -9.33
N ARG A 118 -4.17 -5.99 -9.06
CA ARG A 118 -4.09 -6.46 -7.66
C ARG A 118 -3.25 -5.51 -6.79
N SER A 119 -2.16 -4.96 -7.33
CA SER A 119 -1.29 -4.02 -6.60
C SER A 119 -2.04 -2.79 -6.09
N THR A 120 -2.94 -2.24 -6.90
CA THR A 120 -3.76 -1.08 -6.56
C THR A 120 -4.90 -1.43 -5.59
N CYS A 121 -5.11 -2.71 -5.28
CA CYS A 121 -6.15 -3.20 -4.37
C CYS A 121 -5.61 -3.78 -3.05
N ILE A 122 -4.28 -3.82 -2.86
CA ILE A 122 -3.66 -4.27 -1.62
C ILE A 122 -3.91 -3.29 -0.48
N MET A 123 -4.30 -3.83 0.67
CA MET A 123 -4.46 -3.08 1.91
C MET A 123 -3.14 -3.05 2.67
N GLN A 124 -2.54 -1.87 2.76
CA GLN A 124 -1.24 -1.67 3.38
C GLN A 124 -1.38 -1.40 4.90
N PRO A 125 -0.38 -1.77 5.71
CA PRO A 125 -0.38 -1.51 7.14
C PRO A 125 -0.10 -0.02 7.40
N HIS A 126 -1.01 0.61 8.13
CA HIS A 126 -0.91 2.00 8.55
C HIS A 126 -0.99 2.11 10.07
N ARG A 127 -0.07 2.89 10.63
CA ARG A 127 -0.10 3.28 12.04
C ARG A 127 -0.99 4.50 12.18
N GLN A 128 -1.92 4.47 13.14
CA GLN A 128 -2.72 5.63 13.51
C GLN A 128 -2.85 5.73 15.03
N THR A 129 -3.10 6.95 15.52
CA THR A 129 -3.35 7.20 16.95
C THR A 129 -4.81 7.58 17.11
N VAL A 130 -5.55 6.77 17.88
CA VAL A 130 -6.97 6.98 18.18
C VAL A 130 -7.12 7.12 19.68
N GLN A 131 -7.65 8.26 20.14
CA GLN A 131 -7.86 8.53 21.58
C GLN A 131 -6.60 8.30 22.44
N GLY A 132 -5.43 8.68 21.90
CA GLY A 132 -4.14 8.52 22.57
C GLY A 132 -3.52 7.11 22.49
N VAL A 133 -4.24 6.12 21.94
CA VAL A 133 -3.75 4.76 21.75
C VAL A 133 -3.23 4.59 20.31
N THR A 134 -1.99 4.11 20.18
CA THR A 134 -1.44 3.71 18.87
C THR A 134 -2.07 2.39 18.45
N GLU A 135 -2.68 2.36 17.28
CA GLU A 135 -3.17 1.14 16.64
C GLU A 135 -2.64 1.01 15.20
N TRP A 136 -2.63 -0.22 14.71
CA TRP A 136 -2.28 -0.55 13.34
C TRP A 136 -3.53 -1.01 12.59
N ARG A 137 -3.67 -0.59 11.33
CA ARG A 137 -4.79 -0.99 10.47
C ARG A 137 -4.29 -1.35 9.09
N PHE A 138 -4.89 -2.37 8.49
CA PHE A 138 -4.85 -2.54 7.04
C PHE A 138 -5.84 -1.55 6.43
N ARG A 139 -5.39 -0.80 5.42
CA ARG A 139 -6.23 0.08 4.60
C ARG A 139 -5.56 0.26 3.25
N ASN A 140 -6.38 0.31 2.20
CA ASN A 140 -5.93 0.82 0.92
C ASN A 140 -6.27 2.32 0.82
N LYS A 141 -5.30 3.15 0.41
CA LYS A 141 -5.48 4.60 0.24
C LYS A 141 -5.86 4.98 -1.18
N GLU A 142 -5.72 4.07 -2.13
CA GLU A 142 -6.09 4.28 -3.52
C GLU A 142 -7.61 4.20 -3.69
N HIS A 143 -8.11 4.84 -4.76
CA HIS A 143 -9.51 4.80 -5.23
C HIS A 143 -10.61 5.02 -4.18
N ASN A 144 -10.30 5.74 -3.08
CA ASN A 144 -11.22 6.00 -1.97
C ASN A 144 -11.78 4.71 -1.33
N CYS A 145 -10.97 3.65 -1.26
CA CYS A 145 -11.35 2.41 -0.61
C CYS A 145 -11.76 2.62 0.86
N MET A 146 -13.02 2.30 1.19
CA MET A 146 -13.55 2.41 2.55
C MET A 146 -13.14 1.24 3.46
N PHE A 147 -12.72 0.11 2.89
CA PHE A 147 -12.39 -1.08 3.65
C PHE A 147 -11.12 -0.86 4.47
N SER A 148 -11.26 -1.00 5.79
CA SER A 148 -10.14 -0.92 6.73
C SER A 148 -10.38 -1.85 7.90
N MET A 149 -9.33 -2.54 8.32
CA MET A 149 -9.37 -3.57 9.35
C MET A 149 -8.27 -3.33 10.38
N ARG A 150 -8.61 -3.31 11.67
CA ARG A 150 -7.62 -3.25 12.75
C ARG A 150 -6.76 -4.51 12.77
N ILE A 151 -5.47 -4.32 12.94
CA ILE A 151 -4.48 -5.38 13.13
C ILE A 151 -4.36 -5.60 14.64
N PRO A 152 -4.76 -6.77 15.18
CA PRO A 152 -4.62 -7.07 16.59
C PRO A 152 -3.16 -6.92 17.05
N HIS A 153 -2.95 -6.45 18.28
CA HIS A 153 -1.60 -6.43 18.85
C HIS A 153 -1.20 -7.87 19.19
N VAL A 154 0.00 -8.29 18.79
CA VAL A 154 0.56 -9.56 19.26
C VAL A 154 1.16 -9.27 20.63
N GLU A 155 0.63 -9.87 21.69
CA GLU A 155 1.25 -9.75 23.00
C GLU A 155 2.68 -10.29 22.92
N GLN A 156 3.65 -9.39 22.91
CA GLN A 156 5.04 -9.75 23.08
C GLN A 156 5.18 -10.20 24.53
N LYS A 157 5.07 -11.51 24.78
CA LYS A 157 5.39 -12.07 26.09
C LYS A 157 6.78 -11.55 26.47
N LYS A 158 6.81 -10.81 27.59
CA LYS A 158 7.95 -10.03 28.10
C LYS A 158 9.27 -10.80 27.96
N LYS A 159 10.31 -10.11 27.47
CA LYS A 159 11.75 -10.46 27.47
C LYS A 159 12.33 -11.29 26.31
N GLN A 160 11.97 -11.01 25.06
CA GLN A 160 12.95 -11.16 23.98
C GLN A 160 12.91 -9.90 23.13
N TRP A 161 13.83 -8.99 23.45
CA TRP A 161 14.09 -7.77 22.72
C TRP A 161 14.38 -8.12 21.26
N ILE A 162 13.67 -7.48 20.34
CA ILE A 162 14.12 -7.34 18.95
C ILE A 162 14.18 -5.83 18.75
N LEU A 163 15.38 -5.28 18.89
CA LEU A 163 15.68 -3.95 18.39
C LEU A 163 15.72 -4.04 16.85
N ALA A 164 15.50 -2.92 16.17
CA ALA A 164 15.47 -2.84 14.71
C ALA A 164 16.77 -3.28 14.01
N GLU A 165 17.80 -3.68 14.77
CA GLU A 165 19.14 -4.09 14.35
C GLU A 165 19.20 -5.58 13.92
N ASP A 166 18.23 -6.43 14.28
CA ASP A 166 18.18 -7.84 13.82
C ASP A 166 17.76 -7.99 12.34
N PHE A 167 17.67 -6.87 11.61
CA PHE A 167 17.43 -6.87 10.16
C PHE A 167 18.70 -6.70 9.32
N ASN A 168 19.88 -6.80 9.94
CA ASN A 168 21.11 -7.00 9.19
C ASN A 168 21.23 -8.50 8.84
N ILE A 169 20.64 -8.86 7.70
CA ILE A 169 20.88 -10.14 7.05
C ILE A 169 22.27 -10.05 6.43
N ASP A 170 23.31 -10.40 7.20
CA ASP A 170 24.54 -10.86 6.57
C ASP A 170 24.25 -12.24 5.97
N ALA A 171 24.53 -12.37 4.67
CA ALA A 171 24.23 -13.51 3.82
C ALA A 171 25.05 -14.78 4.13
N GLN A 172 25.40 -15.04 5.40
CA GLN A 172 26.34 -16.11 5.78
C GLN A 172 25.73 -17.28 6.56
N ASP A 173 24.50 -17.19 7.07
CA ASP A 173 23.90 -18.27 7.89
C ASP A 173 22.85 -19.11 7.14
N VAL A 174 23.06 -19.35 5.84
CA VAL A 174 22.33 -20.42 5.13
C VAL A 174 23.19 -21.68 5.17
N GLU A 175 23.03 -22.46 6.24
CA GLU A 175 23.49 -23.86 6.23
C GLU A 175 22.64 -24.62 5.19
N PRO A 176 23.26 -25.24 4.16
CA PRO A 176 22.52 -26.05 3.20
C PRO A 176 21.96 -27.27 3.94
N VAL A 177 20.63 -27.41 3.95
CA VAL A 177 19.98 -28.61 4.44
C VAL A 177 20.39 -29.77 3.54
N ALA A 178 21.33 -30.59 4.02
CA ALA A 178 21.68 -31.85 3.39
C ALA A 178 20.45 -32.75 3.39
N SER A 179 19.89 -32.96 2.19
CA SER A 179 18.78 -33.88 1.95
C SER A 179 19.29 -35.32 2.00
N THR A 180 19.32 -35.93 3.19
CA THR A 180 19.44 -37.38 3.32
C THR A 180 18.09 -38.03 3.02
N PHE A 181 17.87 -38.39 1.75
CA PHE A 181 16.92 -39.45 1.42
C PHE A 181 17.57 -40.79 1.79
N SER A 182 17.13 -41.38 2.89
CA SER A 182 17.34 -42.79 3.17
C SER A 182 16.26 -43.58 2.43
N ASN A 183 16.69 -44.40 1.47
CA ASN A 183 15.86 -45.41 0.83
C ASN A 183 15.31 -46.39 1.87
N VAL A 184 14.01 -46.64 1.81
CA VAL A 184 13.39 -47.92 2.18
C VAL A 184 12.34 -48.26 1.13
#